data_AF-A0A1Q4D9P8-F1
#
_entry.id   AF-A0A1Q4D9P8-F1
#
_cell.length_a   1.000
_cell.length_b   1.000
_cell.length_c   1.000
_cell.angle_alpha   90.00
_cell.angle_beta   90.00
_cell.angle_gamma   90.00
#
_symmetry.space_group_name_H-M   'P 1'
#
loop_
_entity.id
_entity.type
_entity.pdbx_description
1 polymer ?
#
loop_
_entity_poly.entity_id
_entity_poly.type
_entity_poly.pdbx_seq_one_letter_code
_entity_poly.pdbx_strand_id
1 'polypeptide(L)'
;MTLLALSMEHVQYLLDRKSAGRLKRKYLNVLQGDKEADEEVWYQQARQYRLDGWSFAGGVGTDGGPYRIIRRLLTLRDDGLLGSGLNWVHLLKQTQLRWAPVLTAMQRGIQRSIGAEDFKITYDSSTPYQEAGKRERFVEAPALGPSLVGWHFKYHKFPTTFGVATAAVPLSLATATCTAQKCTMCQSQGSHLDAPLLSPIAQLLTIQDLLERKGNLITRRGSVLADEVLINHNVFTVVEGIIRANEAVFSATPNAPQELIDAAGMVADICNRQSWHTTLTYHRTFLEKAVAYRPSKNVL
;
A
#
# COMPACT_ATOMS: atom_id res chain seq x y z
N MET A 1 4.57 -18.42 -28.64
CA MET A 1 5.16 -18.29 -27.30
C MET A 1 4.17 -17.57 -26.41
N THR A 2 3.74 -18.19 -25.29
CA THR A 2 2.79 -17.57 -24.35
C THR A 2 3.52 -16.62 -23.39
N LEU A 3 2.79 -15.71 -22.73
CA LEU A 3 3.37 -14.86 -21.68
C LEU A 3 4.03 -15.70 -20.57
N LEU A 4 3.38 -16.80 -20.19
CA LEU A 4 3.92 -17.75 -19.22
C LEU A 4 5.26 -18.33 -19.68
N ALA A 5 5.33 -18.85 -20.93
CA ALA A 5 6.56 -19.44 -21.46
C ALA A 5 7.72 -18.42 -21.46
N LEU A 6 7.47 -17.20 -21.94
CA LEU A 6 8.47 -16.12 -21.94
C LEU A 6 8.93 -15.77 -20.51
N SER A 7 7.99 -15.69 -19.55
CA SER A 7 8.32 -15.43 -18.14
C SER A 7 9.19 -16.54 -17.54
N MET A 8 8.91 -17.81 -17.86
CA MET A 8 9.71 -18.93 -17.37
C MET A 8 11.11 -18.95 -18.00
N GLU A 9 11.24 -18.63 -19.30
CA GLU A 9 12.53 -18.46 -19.97
C GLU A 9 13.38 -17.35 -19.30
N HIS A 10 12.76 -16.23 -18.94
CA HIS A 10 13.45 -15.16 -18.21
C HIS A 10 13.88 -15.60 -16.81
N VAL A 11 13.05 -16.36 -16.09
CA VAL A 11 13.42 -16.90 -14.77
C VAL A 11 14.60 -17.87 -14.89
N GLN A 12 14.58 -18.77 -15.89
CA GLN A 12 15.70 -19.69 -16.14
C GLN A 12 16.99 -18.92 -16.46
N TYR A 13 16.91 -17.90 -17.32
CA TYR A 13 18.04 -17.03 -17.64
C TYR A 13 18.66 -16.36 -16.41
N LEU A 14 17.82 -15.95 -15.45
CA LEU A 14 18.27 -15.35 -14.18
C LEU A 14 18.92 -16.40 -13.28
N LEU A 15 18.36 -17.60 -13.19
CA LEU A 15 18.93 -18.71 -12.42
C LEU A 15 20.32 -19.10 -12.93
N ASP A 16 20.48 -19.25 -14.24
CA ASP A 16 21.77 -19.61 -14.84
C ASP A 16 22.86 -18.59 -14.47
N ARG A 17 22.51 -17.30 -14.45
CA ARG A 17 23.43 -16.22 -14.05
C ARG A 17 23.66 -16.18 -12.55
N LYS A 18 22.65 -16.47 -11.74
CA LYS A 18 22.78 -16.57 -10.28
C LYS A 18 23.74 -17.70 -9.92
N SER A 19 23.55 -18.88 -10.50
CA SER A 19 24.41 -20.06 -10.32
C SER A 19 25.85 -19.81 -10.77
N ALA A 20 26.05 -18.99 -11.81
CA ALA A 20 27.37 -18.57 -12.26
C ALA A 20 28.00 -17.43 -11.40
N GLY A 21 27.39 -17.02 -10.29
CA GLY A 21 27.87 -15.93 -9.44
C GLY A 21 27.82 -14.54 -10.08
N ARG A 22 27.10 -14.37 -11.19
CA ARG A 22 27.04 -13.12 -11.97
C ARG A 22 25.99 -12.14 -11.45
N LEU A 23 25.08 -12.61 -10.61
CA LEU A 23 24.04 -11.79 -10.00
C LEU A 23 24.36 -11.51 -8.53
N LYS A 24 24.35 -10.23 -8.15
CA LYS A 24 24.61 -9.75 -6.77
C LYS A 24 23.36 -9.23 -6.05
N ARG A 25 22.19 -9.46 -6.63
CA ARG A 25 20.89 -8.95 -6.15
C ARG A 25 19.94 -10.12 -5.87
N LYS A 26 18.90 -9.85 -5.10
CA LYS A 26 17.78 -10.77 -4.92
C LYS A 26 16.81 -10.66 -6.10
N TYR A 27 16.29 -11.80 -6.54
CA TYR A 27 15.30 -11.91 -7.61
C TYR A 27 14.11 -12.70 -7.08
N LEU A 28 12.90 -12.35 -7.50
CA LEU A 28 11.69 -13.05 -7.07
C LEU A 28 11.08 -13.78 -8.27
N ASN A 29 10.58 -14.99 -8.05
CA ASN A 29 9.72 -15.67 -8.99
C ASN A 29 8.42 -14.85 -9.17
N VAL A 30 7.73 -14.99 -10.30
CA VAL A 30 6.43 -14.32 -10.51
C VAL A 30 5.31 -15.35 -10.51
N LEU A 31 4.33 -15.17 -9.63
CA LEU A 31 3.06 -15.89 -9.64
C LEU A 31 1.96 -14.94 -10.10
N GLN A 32 1.28 -15.32 -11.18
CA GLN A 32 0.24 -14.53 -11.82
C GLN A 32 -0.92 -15.45 -12.24
N GLY A 33 -1.94 -14.88 -12.87
CA GLY A 33 -3.16 -15.53 -13.33
C GLY A 33 -4.34 -14.64 -12.97
N ASP A 34 -5.38 -14.62 -13.81
CA ASP A 34 -6.60 -13.85 -13.53
C ASP A 34 -7.70 -14.76 -12.97
N LYS A 35 -7.66 -16.06 -13.31
CA LYS A 35 -8.60 -17.09 -12.86
C LYS A 35 -7.86 -18.18 -12.10
N GLU A 36 -8.55 -18.86 -11.19
CA GLU A 36 -7.95 -19.89 -10.33
C GLU A 36 -7.25 -21.01 -11.13
N ALA A 37 -7.82 -21.42 -12.28
CA ALA A 37 -7.18 -22.39 -13.16
C ALA A 37 -5.86 -21.88 -13.75
N ASP A 38 -5.82 -20.62 -14.18
CA ASP A 38 -4.61 -20.00 -14.73
C ASP A 38 -3.55 -19.84 -13.64
N GLU A 39 -3.96 -19.39 -12.45
CA GLU A 39 -3.08 -19.25 -11.29
C GLU A 39 -2.39 -20.56 -10.91
N GLU A 40 -3.11 -21.67 -11.06
CA GLU A 40 -2.56 -22.99 -10.79
C GLU A 40 -1.57 -23.44 -11.87
N VAL A 41 -1.86 -23.17 -13.14
CA VAL A 41 -0.90 -23.39 -14.23
C VAL A 41 0.38 -22.58 -14.00
N TRP A 42 0.27 -21.29 -13.65
CA TRP A 42 1.41 -20.45 -13.30
C TRP A 42 2.21 -21.03 -12.13
N TYR A 43 1.51 -21.46 -11.08
CA TYR A 43 2.16 -22.04 -9.91
C TYR A 43 2.94 -23.31 -10.24
N GLN A 44 2.33 -24.26 -10.94
CA GLN A 44 2.98 -25.54 -11.26
C GLN A 44 4.24 -25.34 -12.13
N GLN A 45 4.24 -24.32 -13.00
CA GLN A 45 5.42 -23.98 -13.79
C GLN A 45 6.49 -23.26 -12.96
N ALA A 46 6.10 -22.31 -12.12
CA ALA A 46 7.05 -21.47 -11.38
C ALA A 46 7.65 -22.15 -10.13
N ARG A 47 6.92 -23.08 -9.50
CA ARG A 47 7.29 -23.69 -8.20
C ARG A 47 8.59 -24.48 -8.20
N GLN A 48 9.14 -24.81 -9.37
CA GLN A 48 10.43 -25.49 -9.49
C GLN A 48 11.63 -24.55 -9.32
N TYR A 49 11.44 -23.26 -9.55
CA TYR A 49 12.52 -22.28 -9.57
C TYR A 49 12.84 -21.79 -8.15
N ARG A 50 14.15 -21.77 -7.82
CA ARG A 50 14.68 -21.40 -6.51
C ARG A 50 15.42 -20.06 -6.57
N LEU A 51 14.67 -18.98 -6.82
CA LEU A 51 15.17 -17.60 -6.69
C LEU A 51 15.17 -17.18 -5.20
N ASP A 52 14.90 -15.92 -4.86
CA ASP A 52 14.95 -15.38 -3.49
C ASP A 52 13.54 -15.22 -2.85
N GLY A 53 12.49 -15.67 -3.54
CA GLY A 53 11.11 -15.56 -3.09
C GLY A 53 10.10 -15.39 -4.24
N TRP A 54 9.01 -14.68 -3.99
CA TRP A 54 7.80 -14.67 -4.82
C TRP A 54 7.18 -13.28 -4.94
N SER A 55 6.88 -12.86 -6.16
CA SER A 55 6.06 -11.70 -6.48
C SER A 55 4.66 -12.18 -6.85
N PHE A 56 3.64 -11.66 -6.19
CA PHE A 56 2.24 -11.96 -6.48
C PHE A 56 1.64 -10.85 -7.33
N ALA A 57 1.13 -11.23 -8.49
CA ALA A 57 0.53 -10.34 -9.49
C ALA A 57 -0.86 -10.84 -9.91
N GLY A 58 -1.65 -9.97 -10.53
CA GLY A 58 -3.01 -10.31 -10.98
C GLY A 58 -3.87 -10.85 -9.85
N GLY A 59 -4.68 -11.88 -10.16
CA GLY A 59 -5.54 -12.57 -9.20
C GLY A 59 -4.82 -13.23 -8.03
N VAL A 60 -3.53 -13.59 -8.18
CA VAL A 60 -2.73 -14.09 -7.03
C VAL A 60 -2.41 -12.96 -6.04
N GLY A 61 -2.32 -11.73 -6.54
CA GLY A 61 -1.97 -10.54 -5.77
C GLY A 61 -3.18 -9.75 -5.27
N THR A 62 -2.98 -8.45 -5.08
CA THR A 62 -4.01 -7.54 -4.54
C THR A 62 -5.30 -7.50 -5.38
N ASP A 63 -5.22 -7.74 -6.69
CA ASP A 63 -6.39 -7.74 -7.58
C ASP A 63 -7.33 -8.92 -7.34
N GLY A 64 -6.89 -10.00 -6.68
CA GLY A 64 -7.72 -11.15 -6.30
C GLY A 64 -8.14 -11.19 -4.83
N GLY A 65 -7.76 -10.17 -4.05
CA GLY A 65 -8.21 -10.02 -2.68
C GLY A 65 -7.43 -10.84 -1.64
N PRO A 66 -7.74 -10.67 -0.35
CA PRO A 66 -7.04 -11.36 0.73
C PRO A 66 -7.20 -12.89 0.64
N TYR A 67 -8.34 -13.38 0.13
CA TYR A 67 -8.59 -14.82 -0.01
C TYR A 67 -7.56 -15.50 -0.92
N ARG A 68 -7.31 -14.98 -2.13
CA ARG A 68 -6.38 -15.58 -3.08
C ARG A 68 -4.92 -15.48 -2.61
N ILE A 69 -4.55 -14.37 -1.98
CA ILE A 69 -3.22 -14.21 -1.38
C ILE A 69 -2.99 -15.24 -0.27
N ILE A 70 -3.94 -15.38 0.67
CA ILE A 70 -3.81 -16.35 1.77
C ILE A 70 -3.76 -17.77 1.21
N ARG A 71 -4.63 -18.11 0.25
CA ARG A 71 -4.63 -19.42 -0.41
C ARG A 71 -3.24 -19.74 -0.97
N ARG A 72 -2.63 -18.82 -1.74
CA ARG A 72 -1.32 -19.06 -2.33
C ARG A 72 -0.19 -19.10 -1.30
N LEU A 73 -0.23 -18.26 -0.27
CA LEU A 73 0.74 -18.31 0.83
C LEU A 73 0.72 -19.67 1.55
N LEU A 74 -0.47 -20.20 1.85
CA LEU A 74 -0.60 -21.48 2.53
C LEU A 74 -0.20 -22.66 1.64
N THR A 75 -0.51 -22.62 0.33
CA THR A 75 0.02 -23.60 -0.62
C THR A 75 1.56 -23.59 -0.65
N LEU A 76 2.19 -22.42 -0.73
CA LEU A 76 3.65 -22.30 -0.70
C LEU A 76 4.23 -22.78 0.64
N ARG A 77 3.56 -22.47 1.75
CA ARG A 77 3.93 -22.96 3.09
C ARG A 77 3.94 -24.49 3.13
N ASP A 78 2.85 -25.12 2.70
CA ASP A 78 2.68 -26.58 2.74
C ASP A 78 3.67 -27.29 1.81
N ASP A 79 4.04 -26.65 0.69
CA ASP A 79 5.07 -27.13 -0.24
C ASP A 79 6.51 -26.80 0.20
N GLY A 80 6.72 -26.18 1.36
CA GLY A 80 8.04 -25.86 1.90
C GLY A 80 8.78 -24.73 1.14
N LEU A 81 8.03 -23.87 0.45
CA LEU A 81 8.54 -22.86 -0.49
C LEU A 81 8.65 -21.45 0.10
N LEU A 82 8.62 -21.29 1.42
CA LEU A 82 8.71 -19.99 2.11
C LEU A 82 9.90 -19.91 3.10
N GLY A 83 10.70 -20.97 3.21
CA GLY A 83 11.84 -21.04 4.11
C GLY A 83 13.03 -20.18 3.65
N SER A 84 14.16 -20.32 4.35
CA SER A 84 15.39 -19.56 4.06
C SER A 84 15.78 -19.67 2.58
N GLY A 85 16.07 -18.52 1.96
CA GLY A 85 16.34 -18.41 0.52
C GLY A 85 15.10 -18.24 -0.35
N LEU A 86 13.88 -18.44 0.15
CA LEU A 86 12.60 -18.17 -0.54
C LEU A 86 11.66 -17.29 0.29
N ASN A 87 12.23 -16.58 1.25
CA ASN A 87 11.53 -15.97 2.38
C ASN A 87 11.00 -14.56 2.09
N TRP A 88 10.98 -14.13 0.82
CA TRP A 88 10.47 -12.82 0.43
C TRP A 88 9.21 -12.97 -0.42
N VAL A 89 8.08 -12.43 0.04
CA VAL A 89 6.87 -12.24 -0.77
C VAL A 89 6.64 -10.76 -1.04
N HIS A 90 6.39 -10.40 -2.30
CA HIS A 90 6.10 -9.04 -2.73
C HIS A 90 4.71 -8.96 -3.39
N LEU A 91 3.86 -8.06 -2.92
CA LEU A 91 2.53 -7.81 -3.46
C LEU A 91 2.53 -6.50 -4.25
N LEU A 92 2.02 -6.55 -5.48
CA LEU A 92 1.98 -5.36 -6.34
C LEU A 92 0.79 -4.45 -6.02
N LYS A 93 1.03 -3.14 -6.00
CA LYS A 93 0.01 -2.07 -6.01
C LYS A 93 -0.93 -2.03 -4.79
N GLN A 94 -0.38 -1.91 -3.59
CA GLN A 94 -1.18 -1.77 -2.38
C GLN A 94 -0.92 -0.45 -1.63
N THR A 95 -2.00 0.28 -1.31
CA THR A 95 -1.98 1.53 -0.53
C THR A 95 -3.05 1.57 0.57
N GLN A 96 -3.99 0.62 0.60
CA GLN A 96 -5.18 0.76 1.44
C GLN A 96 -4.88 0.45 2.92
N LEU A 97 -5.27 1.37 3.83
CA LEU A 97 -5.01 1.26 5.27
C LEU A 97 -5.52 -0.04 5.90
N ARG A 98 -6.72 -0.48 5.50
CA ARG A 98 -7.37 -1.68 6.06
C ARG A 98 -6.60 -2.97 5.78
N TRP A 99 -5.81 -2.98 4.71
CA TRP A 99 -5.01 -4.14 4.35
C TRP A 99 -3.76 -4.28 5.21
N ALA A 100 -3.21 -3.18 5.75
CA ALA A 100 -1.95 -3.22 6.46
C ALA A 100 -1.96 -4.18 7.67
N PRO A 101 -2.97 -4.14 8.57
CA PRO A 101 -3.04 -5.10 9.68
C PRO A 101 -3.22 -6.55 9.21
N VAL A 102 -4.02 -6.76 8.17
CA VAL A 102 -4.29 -8.09 7.63
C VAL A 102 -3.02 -8.70 7.01
N LEU A 103 -2.25 -7.92 6.25
CA LEU A 103 -0.95 -8.36 5.70
C LEU A 103 0.08 -8.63 6.80
N THR A 104 0.10 -7.83 7.87
CA THR A 104 0.95 -8.10 9.04
C THR A 104 0.53 -9.38 9.76
N ALA A 105 -0.77 -9.66 9.87
CA ALA A 105 -1.27 -10.93 10.39
C ALA A 105 -0.84 -12.11 9.53
N MET A 106 -0.88 -11.99 8.19
CA MET A 106 -0.36 -13.01 7.28
C MET A 106 1.13 -13.24 7.50
N GLN A 107 1.95 -12.18 7.56
CA GLN A 107 3.39 -12.29 7.79
C GLN A 107 3.68 -13.02 9.11
N ARG A 108 3.09 -12.56 10.22
CA ARG A 108 3.28 -13.17 11.56
C ARG A 108 2.74 -14.59 11.63
N GLY A 109 1.64 -14.87 10.93
CA GLY A 109 1.07 -16.22 10.81
C GLY A 109 2.03 -17.17 10.12
N ILE A 110 2.53 -16.77 8.95
CA ILE A 110 3.50 -17.58 8.19
C ILE A 110 4.80 -17.77 8.97
N GLN A 111 5.40 -16.70 9.50
CA GLN A 111 6.62 -16.76 10.31
C GLN A 111 6.52 -17.80 11.43
N ARG A 112 5.41 -17.81 12.18
CA ARG A 112 5.14 -18.81 13.22
C ARG A 112 4.96 -20.21 12.65
N SER A 113 4.22 -20.36 11.56
CA SER A 113 3.91 -21.66 10.97
C SER A 113 5.14 -22.40 10.41
N ILE A 114 6.16 -21.67 9.94
CA ILE A 114 7.39 -22.23 9.37
C ILE A 114 8.62 -22.08 10.27
N GLY A 115 8.49 -21.39 11.41
CA GLY A 115 9.62 -21.11 12.31
C GLY A 115 10.71 -20.21 11.71
N ALA A 116 10.37 -19.27 10.83
CA ALA A 116 11.35 -18.39 10.16
C ALA A 116 11.00 -16.91 10.38
N GLU A 117 11.72 -16.24 11.28
CA GLU A 117 11.52 -14.81 11.59
C GLU A 117 11.94 -13.87 10.46
N ASP A 118 12.81 -14.33 9.57
CA ASP A 118 13.32 -13.54 8.44
C ASP A 118 12.39 -13.52 7.22
N PHE A 119 11.27 -14.24 7.27
CA PHE A 119 10.20 -14.15 6.27
C PHE A 119 9.58 -12.76 6.22
N LYS A 120 9.44 -12.21 5.01
CA LYS A 120 8.94 -10.85 4.78
C LYS A 120 7.87 -10.81 3.70
N ILE A 121 6.78 -10.12 4.01
CA ILE A 121 5.80 -9.63 3.03
C ILE A 121 6.07 -8.14 2.81
N THR A 122 6.19 -7.75 1.56
CA THR A 122 6.39 -6.36 1.14
C THR A 122 5.35 -5.99 0.11
N TYR A 123 5.12 -4.68 -0.08
CA TYR A 123 4.24 -4.18 -1.12
C TYR A 123 4.66 -2.78 -1.54
N ASP A 124 4.26 -2.38 -2.75
CA ASP A 124 4.57 -1.07 -3.31
C ASP A 124 3.31 -0.23 -3.55
N SER A 125 3.51 1.09 -3.63
CA SER A 125 2.47 2.04 -4.02
C SER A 125 3.04 3.15 -4.89
N SER A 126 2.39 3.40 -6.03
CA SER A 126 2.60 4.61 -6.82
C SER A 126 1.61 5.73 -6.48
N THR A 127 0.63 5.47 -5.60
CA THR A 127 -0.46 6.40 -5.28
C THR A 127 0.06 7.75 -4.77
N PRO A 128 1.00 7.82 -3.79
CA PRO A 128 1.53 9.10 -3.30
C PRO A 128 2.08 9.99 -4.42
N TYR A 129 2.81 9.38 -5.36
CA TYR A 129 3.43 10.05 -6.51
C TYR A 129 2.40 10.51 -7.53
N GLN A 130 1.42 9.65 -7.86
CA GLN A 130 0.38 10.00 -8.83
C GLN A 130 -0.54 11.11 -8.29
N GLU A 131 -0.89 11.07 -7.01
CA GLU A 131 -1.74 12.11 -6.40
C GLU A 131 -1.03 13.46 -6.40
N ALA A 132 0.25 13.51 -6.03
CA ALA A 132 1.02 14.76 -6.09
C ALA A 132 1.32 15.20 -7.53
N GLY A 133 2.15 14.45 -8.27
CA GLY A 133 2.72 14.92 -9.53
C GLY A 133 1.73 15.00 -10.70
N LYS A 134 0.72 14.11 -10.75
CA LYS A 134 -0.27 14.09 -11.85
C LYS A 134 -1.56 14.82 -11.50
N ARG A 135 -1.99 14.79 -10.23
CA ARG A 135 -3.29 15.33 -9.81
C ARG A 135 -3.16 16.63 -9.00
N GLU A 136 -1.95 17.00 -8.59
CA GLU A 136 -1.65 18.11 -7.67
C GLU A 136 -2.53 18.03 -6.41
N ARG A 137 -2.51 16.86 -5.77
CA ARG A 137 -3.26 16.55 -4.57
C ARG A 137 -2.33 16.14 -3.44
N PHE A 138 -2.75 16.47 -2.22
CA PHE A 138 -2.08 16.04 -1.00
C PHE A 138 -2.96 15.12 -0.15
N VAL A 139 -2.33 14.29 0.67
CA VAL A 139 -3.00 13.29 1.52
C VAL A 139 -3.23 13.86 2.92
N GLU A 140 -4.45 13.81 3.42
CA GLU A 140 -4.76 14.10 4.83
C GLU A 140 -4.37 12.92 5.72
N ALA A 141 -3.79 13.21 6.89
CA ALA A 141 -3.50 12.21 7.90
C ALA A 141 -4.78 11.49 8.35
N PRO A 142 -4.84 10.15 8.31
CA PRO A 142 -6.06 9.43 8.61
C PRO A 142 -6.43 9.55 10.09
N ALA A 143 -7.71 9.82 10.35
CA ALA A 143 -8.30 9.84 11.68
C ALA A 143 -8.69 8.42 12.11
N LEU A 144 -7.68 7.58 12.39
CA LEU A 144 -7.89 6.19 12.82
C LEU A 144 -8.58 6.12 14.19
N GLY A 145 -9.45 5.13 14.35
CA GLY A 145 -10.17 4.85 15.59
C GLY A 145 -11.06 3.61 15.45
N PRO A 146 -12.02 3.38 16.35
CA PRO A 146 -12.83 2.16 16.37
C PRO A 146 -13.88 2.09 15.25
N SER A 147 -14.07 3.18 14.49
CA SER A 147 -14.98 3.23 13.36
C SER A 147 -14.24 3.15 12.03
N LEU A 148 -14.78 2.39 11.08
CA LEU A 148 -14.24 2.24 9.72
C LEU A 148 -14.24 3.53 8.90
N VAL A 149 -14.92 4.59 9.34
CA VAL A 149 -15.02 5.88 8.64
C VAL A 149 -13.65 6.53 8.43
N GLY A 150 -12.74 6.44 9.40
CA GLY A 150 -11.39 7.01 9.30
C GLY A 150 -10.35 6.13 8.59
N TRP A 151 -10.73 4.90 8.21
CA TRP A 151 -9.82 3.88 7.67
C TRP A 151 -9.70 3.94 6.16
N HIS A 152 -9.46 5.14 5.64
CA HIS A 152 -9.10 5.41 4.25
C HIS A 152 -8.29 6.71 4.17
N PHE A 153 -7.46 6.84 3.14
CA PHE A 153 -6.83 8.12 2.83
C PHE A 153 -7.84 9.06 2.20
N LYS A 154 -7.79 10.33 2.58
CA LYS A 154 -8.49 11.43 1.91
C LYS A 154 -7.48 12.26 1.13
N TYR A 155 -7.89 12.70 -0.06
CA TYR A 155 -7.04 13.43 -0.98
C TYR A 155 -7.67 14.77 -1.29
N HIS A 156 -6.88 15.83 -1.17
CA HIS A 156 -7.34 17.21 -1.33
C HIS A 156 -6.59 17.87 -2.46
N LYS A 157 -7.27 18.72 -3.25
CA LYS A 157 -6.59 19.49 -4.30
C LYS A 157 -5.69 20.52 -3.65
N PHE A 158 -4.42 20.58 -4.07
CA PHE A 158 -3.52 21.62 -3.60
C PHE A 158 -3.95 22.97 -4.19
N PRO A 159 -4.09 24.05 -3.38
CA PRO A 159 -4.60 25.33 -3.86
C PRO A 159 -3.56 26.06 -4.71
N THR A 160 -3.74 26.05 -6.02
CA THR A 160 -2.81 26.63 -7.01
C THR A 160 -3.38 27.84 -7.77
N THR A 161 -4.40 28.51 -7.20
CA THR A 161 -5.07 29.64 -7.86
C THR A 161 -4.20 30.90 -7.82
N PHE A 162 -4.46 31.84 -8.74
CA PHE A 162 -3.74 33.13 -8.77
C PHE A 162 -3.86 33.90 -7.45
N GLY A 163 -5.06 34.01 -6.89
CA GLY A 163 -5.28 34.73 -5.63
C GLY A 163 -4.51 34.12 -4.45
N VAL A 164 -4.35 32.79 -4.41
CA VAL A 164 -3.54 32.12 -3.39
C VAL A 164 -2.05 32.38 -3.62
N ALA A 165 -1.58 32.30 -4.87
CA ALA A 165 -0.17 32.56 -5.21
C ALA A 165 0.28 34.00 -4.94
N THR A 166 -0.63 34.98 -5.02
CA THR A 166 -0.35 36.40 -4.81
C THR A 166 -0.80 36.93 -3.45
N ALA A 167 -1.19 36.06 -2.52
CA ALA A 167 -1.61 36.48 -1.19
C ALA A 167 -0.47 37.23 -0.46
N ALA A 168 -0.81 38.37 0.15
CA ALA A 168 0.17 39.21 0.85
C ALA A 168 0.70 38.57 2.14
N VAL A 169 -0.12 37.73 2.79
CA VAL A 169 0.24 36.99 4.00
C VAL A 169 0.49 35.53 3.61
N PRO A 170 1.72 35.01 3.77
CA PRO A 170 1.99 33.61 3.53
C PRO A 170 1.19 32.68 4.45
N LEU A 171 0.73 31.56 3.91
CA LEU A 171 -0.12 30.60 4.59
C LEU A 171 0.68 29.33 4.88
N SER A 172 0.86 28.99 6.16
CA SER A 172 1.57 27.78 6.55
C SER A 172 0.89 26.53 6.00
N LEU A 173 1.68 25.60 5.48
CA LEU A 173 1.19 24.29 5.04
C LEU A 173 0.70 23.42 6.21
N ALA A 174 1.18 23.68 7.44
CA ALA A 174 0.84 22.89 8.63
C ALA A 174 -0.47 23.32 9.30
N THR A 175 -1.21 24.27 8.72
CA THR A 175 -2.44 24.81 9.32
C THR A 175 -3.60 24.75 8.34
N ALA A 176 -4.74 24.23 8.79
CA ALA A 176 -6.00 24.30 8.02
C ALA A 176 -6.72 25.66 8.19
N THR A 177 -6.37 26.41 9.24
CA THR A 177 -6.94 27.71 9.60
C THR A 177 -5.83 28.72 9.94
N CYS A 178 -6.05 30.01 9.68
CA CYS A 178 -5.09 31.03 10.10
C CYS A 178 -5.13 31.20 11.63
N THR A 179 -3.96 31.24 12.27
CA THR A 179 -3.82 31.31 13.73
C THR A 179 -3.67 32.74 14.29
N ALA A 180 -3.13 33.70 13.53
CA ALA A 180 -2.81 35.04 14.06
C ALA A 180 -3.70 36.19 13.53
N GLN A 181 -4.03 36.19 12.24
CA GLN A 181 -4.97 37.14 11.63
C GLN A 181 -5.88 36.37 10.68
N LYS A 182 -7.20 36.39 10.94
CA LYS A 182 -8.17 35.76 10.04
C LYS A 182 -8.13 36.52 8.71
N CYS A 183 -7.63 35.89 7.65
CA CYS A 183 -7.77 36.45 6.30
C CYS A 183 -9.25 36.45 5.88
N THR A 184 -9.58 37.12 4.78
CA THR A 184 -10.95 37.22 4.24
C THR A 184 -11.63 35.85 4.07
N MET A 185 -10.90 34.79 3.69
CA MET A 185 -11.44 33.42 3.60
C MET A 185 -11.84 32.87 4.97
N CYS A 186 -10.98 32.99 6.00
CA CYS A 186 -11.34 32.59 7.37
C CYS A 186 -12.46 33.46 7.96
N GLN A 187 -12.55 34.73 7.57
CA GLN A 187 -13.65 35.61 7.96
C GLN A 187 -14.98 35.18 7.33
N SER A 188 -14.95 34.65 6.11
CA SER A 188 -16.10 34.01 5.45
C SER A 188 -16.26 32.52 5.78
N GLN A 189 -15.66 32.04 6.88
CA GLN A 189 -15.70 30.64 7.34
C GLN A 189 -15.08 29.59 6.38
N GLY A 190 -14.26 30.01 5.41
CA GLY A 190 -13.51 29.13 4.52
C GLY A 190 -12.17 28.65 5.11
N SER A 191 -11.75 27.44 4.73
CA SER A 191 -10.44 26.83 5.00
C SER A 191 -9.38 27.32 4.00
N HIS A 192 -8.11 27.37 4.43
CA HIS A 192 -6.97 27.68 3.55
C HIS A 192 -6.43 26.44 2.85
N LEU A 193 -6.44 25.34 3.59
CA LEU A 193 -6.21 23.98 3.16
C LEU A 193 -7.32 23.14 3.77
N ASP A 194 -7.83 22.16 3.03
CA ASP A 194 -8.83 21.23 3.54
C ASP A 194 -8.29 20.37 4.70
N ALA A 195 -6.97 20.20 4.77
CA ALA A 195 -6.25 19.55 5.88
C ALA A 195 -4.81 20.07 5.99
N PRO A 196 -4.18 20.00 7.18
CA PRO A 196 -2.78 20.39 7.33
C PRO A 196 -1.83 19.35 6.73
N LEU A 197 -0.71 19.80 6.16
CA LEU A 197 0.39 18.95 5.73
C LEU A 197 1.37 18.77 6.90
N LEU A 198 1.33 17.59 7.53
CA LEU A 198 2.09 17.27 8.74
C LEU A 198 3.49 16.70 8.51
N SER A 199 3.97 16.58 7.27
CA SER A 199 5.33 16.07 7.04
C SER A 199 6.37 17.07 7.54
N PRO A 200 7.54 16.60 8.04
CA PRO A 200 8.53 17.48 8.65
C PRO A 200 8.97 18.65 7.77
N ILE A 201 9.11 18.42 6.45
CA ILE A 201 9.48 19.48 5.50
C ILE A 201 8.33 20.47 5.31
N ALA A 202 7.09 19.99 5.19
CA ALA A 202 5.93 20.87 4.97
C ALA A 202 5.68 21.82 6.15
N GLN A 203 6.02 21.41 7.38
CA GLN A 203 5.89 22.25 8.57
C GLN A 203 6.76 23.52 8.54
N LEU A 204 7.79 23.55 7.69
CA LEU A 204 8.70 24.68 7.54
C LEU A 204 8.33 25.62 6.39
N LEU A 205 7.26 25.31 5.65
CA LEU A 205 6.94 25.95 4.39
C LEU A 205 5.53 26.56 4.41
N THR A 206 5.33 27.47 3.48
CA THR A 206 4.06 28.11 3.17
C THR A 206 3.57 27.70 1.78
N ILE A 207 2.29 27.90 1.50
CA ILE A 207 1.75 27.70 0.15
C ILE A 207 2.51 28.55 -0.87
N GLN A 208 2.87 29.78 -0.49
CA GLN A 208 3.53 30.74 -1.38
C GLN A 208 4.96 30.31 -1.74
N ASP A 209 5.66 29.59 -0.87
CA ASP A 209 6.98 29.02 -1.19
C ASP A 209 6.88 27.98 -2.32
N LEU A 210 5.72 27.34 -2.48
CA LEU A 210 5.47 26.34 -3.52
C LEU A 210 4.87 26.93 -4.80
N LEU A 211 4.41 28.19 -4.76
CA LEU A 211 3.74 28.86 -5.89
C LEU A 211 4.59 30.03 -6.43
N GLU A 212 5.75 29.69 -6.99
CA GLU A 212 6.71 30.67 -7.52
C GLU A 212 6.14 31.50 -8.70
N ARG A 213 5.20 30.92 -9.44
CA ARG A 213 4.68 31.50 -10.69
C ARG A 213 3.41 32.32 -10.44
N LYS A 214 3.53 33.65 -10.53
CA LYS A 214 2.46 34.59 -10.14
C LYS A 214 1.64 35.19 -11.29
N GLY A 215 1.82 34.75 -12.53
CA GLY A 215 1.01 35.24 -13.66
C GLY A 215 -0.46 34.79 -13.58
N ASN A 216 -1.40 35.64 -13.98
CA ASN A 216 -2.84 35.34 -13.98
C ASN A 216 -3.25 34.31 -15.05
N LEU A 217 -2.52 34.21 -16.16
CA LEU A 217 -2.78 33.24 -17.25
C LEU A 217 -2.01 31.91 -17.11
N ILE A 218 -1.32 31.69 -16.00
CA ILE A 218 -0.51 30.47 -15.81
C ILE A 218 -1.41 29.27 -15.52
N THR A 219 -1.21 28.16 -16.23
CA THR A 219 -1.98 26.93 -16.08
C THR A 219 -1.49 26.07 -14.93
N ARG A 220 -0.17 26.05 -14.67
CA ARG A 220 0.47 25.32 -13.57
C ARG A 220 1.41 26.24 -12.80
N ARG A 221 1.03 26.55 -11.55
CA ARG A 221 1.78 27.46 -10.67
C ARG A 221 2.80 26.77 -9.78
N GLY A 222 2.58 25.49 -9.47
CA GLY A 222 3.54 24.68 -8.72
C GLY A 222 4.88 24.58 -9.46
N SER A 223 5.97 24.77 -8.74
CA SER A 223 7.33 24.52 -9.23
C SER A 223 7.73 23.06 -9.04
N VAL A 224 8.95 22.70 -9.44
CA VAL A 224 9.53 21.37 -9.12
C VAL A 224 9.57 21.17 -7.60
N LEU A 225 9.88 22.23 -6.85
CA LEU A 225 9.85 22.18 -5.38
C LEU A 225 8.46 21.83 -4.86
N ALA A 226 7.40 22.38 -5.45
CA ALA A 226 6.02 22.03 -5.09
C ALA A 226 5.74 20.54 -5.29
N ASP A 227 6.14 19.98 -6.43
CA ASP A 227 5.96 18.56 -6.72
C ASP A 227 6.70 17.70 -5.69
N GLU A 228 7.97 17.99 -5.42
CA GLU A 228 8.79 17.22 -4.47
C GLU A 228 8.26 17.31 -3.03
N VAL A 229 7.80 18.49 -2.60
CA VAL A 229 7.22 18.67 -1.26
C VAL A 229 5.90 17.92 -1.12
N LEU A 230 5.04 17.97 -2.14
CA LEU A 230 3.76 17.22 -2.14
C LEU A 230 3.99 15.72 -2.20
N ILE A 231 4.94 15.24 -3.02
CA ILE A 231 5.33 13.82 -3.08
C ILE A 231 5.86 13.38 -1.71
N ASN A 232 6.80 14.13 -1.14
CA ASN A 232 7.36 13.85 0.18
C ASN A 232 6.27 13.78 1.25
N HIS A 233 5.37 14.76 1.26
CA HIS A 233 4.24 14.79 2.18
C HIS A 233 3.35 13.56 2.03
N ASN A 234 2.96 13.22 0.80
CA ASN A 234 2.09 12.08 0.55
C ASN A 234 2.75 10.75 0.94
N VAL A 235 4.04 10.58 0.63
CA VAL A 235 4.79 9.38 1.03
C VAL A 235 4.86 9.28 2.55
N PHE A 236 5.21 10.37 3.24
CA PHE A 236 5.26 10.42 4.69
C PHE A 236 3.90 10.04 5.31
N THR A 237 2.82 10.71 4.90
CA THR A 237 1.47 10.48 5.45
C THR A 237 0.96 9.08 5.17
N VAL A 238 1.26 8.51 4.00
CA VAL A 238 0.85 7.13 3.68
C VAL A 238 1.60 6.11 4.53
N VAL A 239 2.92 6.24 4.66
CA VAL A 239 3.74 5.33 5.47
C VAL A 239 3.36 5.43 6.95
N GLU A 240 3.23 6.64 7.48
CA GLU A 240 2.82 6.87 8.87
C GLU A 240 1.43 6.29 9.16
N GLY A 241 0.46 6.51 8.26
CA GLY A 241 -0.88 5.96 8.40
C GLY A 241 -0.90 4.42 8.41
N ILE A 242 -0.06 3.78 7.60
CA ILE A 242 0.11 2.31 7.58
C ILE A 242 0.71 1.80 8.89
N ILE A 243 1.69 2.50 9.46
CA ILE A 243 2.29 2.14 10.76
C ILE A 243 1.21 2.23 11.85
N ARG A 244 0.51 3.37 11.94
CA ARG A 244 -0.55 3.57 12.93
C ARG A 244 -1.72 2.61 12.76
N ALA A 245 -2.05 2.21 11.54
CA ALA A 245 -3.08 1.19 11.31
C ALA A 245 -2.69 -0.16 11.94
N ASN A 246 -1.43 -0.56 11.84
CA ASN A 246 -0.92 -1.77 12.49
C ASN A 246 -0.92 -1.61 14.02
N GLU A 247 -0.45 -0.48 14.54
CA GLU A 247 -0.43 -0.22 15.99
C GLU A 247 -1.85 -0.21 16.58
N ALA A 248 -2.82 0.37 15.88
CA ALA A 248 -4.21 0.41 16.30
C ALA A 248 -4.82 -1.00 16.46
N VAL A 249 -4.44 -1.97 15.62
CA VAL A 249 -4.95 -3.36 15.70
C VAL A 249 -4.15 -4.23 16.66
N PHE A 250 -2.82 -4.06 16.73
CA PHE A 250 -1.93 -5.00 17.43
C PHE A 250 -1.35 -4.48 18.75
N SER A 251 -1.73 -3.28 19.20
CA SER A 251 -1.35 -2.78 20.52
C SER A 251 -2.00 -3.59 21.65
N ALA A 252 -1.48 -3.43 22.88
CA ALA A 252 -2.03 -4.10 24.06
C ALA A 252 -3.49 -3.69 24.37
N THR A 253 -3.90 -2.50 23.93
CA THR A 253 -5.27 -1.98 24.01
C THR A 253 -5.72 -1.53 22.62
N PRO A 254 -6.18 -2.47 21.76
CA PRO A 254 -6.53 -2.15 20.39
C PRO A 254 -7.57 -1.01 20.30
N ASN A 255 -7.29 -0.04 19.44
CA ASN A 255 -8.17 1.08 19.13
C ASN A 255 -8.48 1.09 17.63
N ALA A 256 -9.10 0.01 17.17
CA ALA A 256 -9.41 -0.25 15.79
C ALA A 256 -10.82 -0.85 15.64
N PRO A 257 -11.40 -0.83 14.43
CA PRO A 257 -12.68 -1.48 14.17
C PRO A 257 -12.59 -2.96 14.48
N GLN A 258 -13.62 -3.48 15.13
CA GLN A 258 -13.66 -4.88 15.54
C GLN A 258 -13.48 -5.82 14.34
N GLU A 259 -14.02 -5.44 13.18
CA GLU A 259 -13.88 -6.23 11.96
C GLU A 259 -12.42 -6.43 11.51
N LEU A 260 -11.53 -5.46 11.76
CA LEU A 260 -10.11 -5.58 11.42
C LEU A 260 -9.34 -6.41 12.45
N ILE A 261 -9.71 -6.29 13.73
CA ILE A 261 -9.16 -7.11 14.81
C ILE A 261 -9.51 -8.58 14.57
N ASP A 262 -10.79 -8.85 14.30
CA ASP A 262 -11.30 -10.18 13.99
C ASP A 262 -10.65 -10.75 12.72
N ALA A 263 -10.51 -9.95 11.66
CA ALA A 263 -9.84 -10.40 10.43
C ALA A 263 -8.37 -10.78 10.67
N ALA A 264 -7.64 -9.97 11.45
CA ALA A 264 -6.26 -10.29 11.82
C ALA A 264 -6.18 -11.58 12.66
N GLY A 265 -7.09 -11.76 13.62
CA GLY A 265 -7.21 -12.98 14.44
C GLY A 265 -7.53 -14.22 13.60
N MET A 266 -8.49 -14.12 12.68
CA MET A 266 -8.85 -15.21 11.76
C MET A 266 -7.68 -15.61 10.86
N VAL A 267 -6.96 -14.64 10.28
CA VAL A 267 -5.78 -14.92 9.45
C VAL A 267 -4.71 -15.63 10.28
N ALA A 268 -4.47 -15.18 11.51
CA ALA A 268 -3.52 -15.82 12.42
C ALA A 268 -3.92 -17.28 12.72
N ASP A 269 -5.19 -17.57 12.95
CA ASP A 269 -5.69 -18.95 13.16
C ASP A 269 -5.52 -19.81 11.91
N ILE A 270 -5.98 -19.31 10.75
CA ILE A 270 -5.88 -20.01 9.46
C ILE A 270 -4.43 -20.39 9.15
N CYS A 271 -3.48 -19.47 9.36
CA CYS A 271 -2.06 -19.71 9.10
C CYS A 271 -1.42 -20.79 9.97
N ASN A 272 -2.05 -21.23 11.05
CA ASN A 272 -1.55 -22.31 11.92
C ASN A 272 -2.24 -23.66 11.66
N ARG A 273 -3.23 -23.71 10.75
CA ARG A 273 -3.95 -24.94 10.42
C ARG A 273 -3.28 -25.72 9.29
N GLN A 274 -3.25 -27.04 9.43
CA GLN A 274 -2.91 -27.97 8.34
C GLN A 274 -4.07 -28.06 7.33
N SER A 275 -5.30 -28.30 7.80
CA SER A 275 -6.50 -28.39 6.95
C SER A 275 -7.21 -27.04 6.79
N TRP A 276 -6.55 -26.07 6.16
CA TRP A 276 -7.01 -24.67 6.09
C TRP A 276 -8.08 -24.38 5.03
N HIS A 277 -8.27 -25.23 4.03
CA HIS A 277 -9.06 -24.91 2.83
C HIS A 277 -10.53 -24.56 3.14
N THR A 278 -11.19 -25.41 3.92
CA THR A 278 -12.60 -25.20 4.32
C THR A 278 -12.75 -23.95 5.16
N THR A 279 -11.83 -23.73 6.11
CA THR A 279 -11.83 -22.54 6.98
C THR A 279 -11.61 -21.26 6.20
N LEU A 280 -10.65 -21.23 5.27
CA LEU A 280 -10.38 -20.07 4.43
C LEU A 280 -11.58 -19.74 3.54
N THR A 281 -12.20 -20.75 2.92
CA THR A 281 -13.39 -20.58 2.09
C THR A 281 -14.58 -20.06 2.89
N TYR A 282 -14.78 -20.58 4.10
CA TYR A 282 -15.84 -20.12 5.00
C TYR A 282 -15.68 -18.63 5.37
N HIS A 283 -14.45 -18.17 5.61
CA HIS A 283 -14.18 -16.78 6.00
C HIS A 283 -13.96 -15.80 4.84
N ARG A 284 -14.03 -16.26 3.57
CA ARG A 284 -13.72 -15.44 2.38
C ARG A 284 -14.42 -14.09 2.38
N THR A 285 -15.76 -14.08 2.44
CA THR A 285 -16.57 -12.86 2.36
C THR A 285 -16.26 -11.88 3.49
N PHE A 286 -16.02 -12.41 4.69
CA PHE A 286 -15.66 -11.58 5.84
C PHE A 286 -14.31 -10.89 5.63
N LEU A 287 -13.28 -11.65 5.24
CA LEU A 287 -11.93 -11.13 5.01
C LEU A 287 -11.92 -10.07 3.90
N GLU A 288 -12.61 -10.33 2.78
CA GLU A 288 -12.75 -9.39 1.68
C GLU A 288 -13.45 -8.09 2.11
N LYS A 289 -14.55 -8.20 2.87
CA LYS A 289 -15.28 -7.03 3.40
C LYS A 289 -14.43 -6.22 4.38
N ALA A 290 -13.67 -6.87 5.26
CA ALA A 290 -12.85 -6.22 6.27
C ALA A 290 -11.84 -5.25 5.62
N VAL A 291 -11.22 -5.67 4.52
CA VAL A 291 -10.25 -4.84 3.78
C VAL A 291 -10.87 -3.95 2.71
N ALA A 292 -12.20 -3.84 2.66
CA ALA A 292 -12.96 -3.13 1.61
C ALA A 292 -12.60 -3.58 0.18
N TYR A 293 -12.25 -4.85 -0.01
CA TYR A 293 -11.91 -5.40 -1.31
C TYR A 293 -13.12 -5.33 -2.25
N ARG A 294 -12.84 -4.94 -3.50
CA ARG A 294 -13.80 -4.97 -4.59
C ARG A 294 -13.12 -5.67 -5.77
N PRO A 295 -13.65 -6.80 -6.26
CA PRO A 295 -13.07 -7.48 -7.39
C PRO A 295 -13.02 -6.57 -8.61
N SER A 296 -11.89 -6.58 -9.32
CA SER A 296 -11.81 -5.89 -10.60
C SER A 296 -12.69 -6.61 -11.63
N LYS A 297 -13.24 -5.89 -12.60
CA LYS A 297 -14.11 -6.47 -13.65
C LYS A 297 -13.46 -7.60 -14.45
N ASN A 298 -12.14 -7.74 -14.39
CA ASN A 298 -11.35 -8.68 -15.19
C ASN A 298 -10.83 -9.89 -14.38
N VAL A 299 -11.08 -9.93 -13.06
CA VAL A 299 -10.64 -11.02 -12.16
C VAL A 299 -11.89 -11.72 -11.62
N LEU A 300 -12.45 -12.60 -12.45
CA LEU A 300 -13.51 -13.55 -12.10
C LEU A 300 -13.10 -14.95 -12.58
#